data_AF-D8TQF9-F1
#
_entry.id   AF-D8TQF9-F1
#
_cell.length_a   1.000
_cell.length_b   1.000
_cell.length_c   1.000
_cell.angle_alpha   90.00
_cell.angle_beta   90.00
_cell.angle_gamma   90.00
#
_symmetry.space_group_name_H-M   'P 1'
#
loop_
_entity.id
_entity.type
_entity.pdbx_description
1 polymer ?
#
loop_
_entity_poly.entity_id
_entity_poly.type
_entity_poly.pdbx_seq_one_letter_code
_entity_poly.pdbx_strand_id
1 'polypeptide(L)'
;MQWLNSLVSEYEGRPLQKTGMLTKEQLQSFFQESAKQFNNAEFKQLLSVAHRTRGPGSSEDMVNGMQKEIFQSMGIQGDFGINCLSKVNQVYATDAFFMRHFYEHVQKEEMVLDEAEMPEAAFKSKYDQLNRFRTEMEARMAKLKDMTPEEQNAYMSQVYREMIAASSGPGEECCSHPQGCSHRPPGGGGGPSAAAVAAAPLPPGAQSAPSLALTAPVAGPAAAPPALSEDEQLAFFSSLQGAGAGGSR
;
A
#
# COMPACT_ATOMS: atom_id res chain seq x y z
N MET A 1 4.03 -27.22 19.12
CA MET A 1 3.48 -26.00 19.78
C MET A 1 3.59 -26.09 21.31
N GLN A 2 4.80 -26.08 21.90
CA GLN A 2 4.99 -26.21 23.37
C GLN A 2 5.78 -25.04 23.99
N TRP A 3 6.23 -24.05 23.21
CA TRP A 3 6.99 -22.91 23.72
C TRP A 3 6.10 -21.76 24.23
N LEU A 4 4.79 -21.79 23.97
CA LEU A 4 3.81 -20.78 24.41
C LEU A 4 3.46 -20.88 25.91
N ASN A 5 3.48 -22.08 26.49
CA ASN A 5 3.01 -22.26 27.87
C ASN A 5 3.96 -21.68 28.93
N SER A 6 5.23 -21.45 28.60
CA SER A 6 6.20 -20.95 29.57
C SER A 6 6.23 -19.42 29.69
N LEU A 7 5.65 -18.68 28.74
CA LEU A 7 5.59 -17.20 28.75
C LEU A 7 4.23 -16.66 29.20
N VAL A 8 3.16 -17.44 29.04
CA VAL A 8 1.79 -17.03 29.43
C VAL A 8 1.63 -16.97 30.96
N SER A 9 2.37 -17.80 31.72
CA SER A 9 2.16 -17.92 33.17
C SER A 9 2.59 -16.70 34.00
N GLU A 10 3.43 -15.80 33.49
CA GLU A 10 3.84 -14.57 34.22
C GLU A 10 2.99 -13.34 33.85
N TYR A 11 2.15 -13.41 32.83
CA TYR A 11 1.41 -12.27 32.28
C TYR A 11 -0.09 -12.23 32.61
N GLU A 12 -0.67 -13.28 33.20
CA GLU A 12 -2.11 -13.38 33.47
C GLU A 12 -2.65 -12.38 34.54
N GLY A 13 -1.81 -11.55 35.15
CA GLY A 13 -2.20 -10.61 36.21
C GLY A 13 -2.28 -9.12 35.83
N ARG A 14 -1.78 -8.69 34.66
CA ARG A 14 -1.76 -7.26 34.30
C ARG A 14 -2.92 -6.90 33.35
N PRO A 15 -3.66 -5.81 33.61
CA PRO A 15 -4.72 -5.37 32.71
C PRO A 15 -4.11 -4.98 31.36
N LEU A 16 -4.65 -5.53 30.28
CA LEU A 16 -4.22 -5.19 28.92
C LEU A 16 -4.51 -3.71 28.60
N GLN A 17 -3.56 -3.06 27.91
CA GLN A 17 -3.79 -1.72 27.37
C GLN A 17 -4.94 -1.76 26.36
N LYS A 18 -5.91 -0.84 26.54
CA LYS A 18 -7.14 -0.76 25.74
C LYS A 18 -7.55 0.68 25.40
N THR A 19 -6.73 1.67 25.74
CA THR A 19 -6.98 3.09 25.52
C THR A 19 -5.71 3.82 25.11
N GLY A 20 -5.88 5.00 24.52
CA GLY A 20 -4.78 5.85 24.05
C GLY A 20 -4.25 5.44 22.68
N MET A 21 -2.97 5.77 22.44
CA MET A 21 -2.22 5.35 21.27
C MET A 21 -1.02 4.51 21.73
N LEU A 22 -0.60 3.55 20.91
CA LEU A 22 0.62 2.79 21.15
C LEU A 22 1.84 3.70 21.02
N THR A 23 2.80 3.57 21.94
CA THR A 23 4.06 4.31 21.85
C THR A 23 4.91 3.81 20.69
N LYS A 24 5.93 4.59 20.30
CA LYS A 24 6.87 4.20 19.24
C LYS A 24 7.62 2.92 19.60
N GLU A 25 7.98 2.74 20.87
CA GLU A 25 8.68 1.56 21.38
C GLU A 25 7.79 0.33 21.31
N GLN A 26 6.51 0.47 21.64
CA GLN A 26 5.52 -0.59 21.48
C GLN A 26 5.37 -0.95 19.99
N LEU A 27 5.20 0.03 19.10
CA LEU A 27 5.07 -0.22 17.67
C LEU A 27 6.33 -0.87 17.07
N GLN A 28 7.53 -0.41 17.45
CA GLN A 28 8.79 -1.00 17.03
C GLN A 28 8.95 -2.45 17.51
N SER A 29 8.58 -2.73 18.77
CA SER A 29 8.61 -4.10 19.29
C SER A 29 7.65 -5.01 18.51
N PHE A 30 6.45 -4.52 18.23
CA PHE A 30 5.48 -5.22 17.39
C PHE A 30 6.00 -5.49 15.97
N PHE A 31 6.66 -4.50 15.33
CA PHE A 31 7.25 -4.68 14.00
C PHE A 31 8.34 -5.76 14.00
N GLN A 32 9.16 -5.82 15.06
CA GLN A 32 10.20 -6.82 15.20
C GLN A 32 9.63 -8.23 15.38
N GLU A 33 8.65 -8.41 16.27
CA GLU A 33 8.00 -9.71 16.46
C GLU A 33 7.25 -10.18 15.21
N SER A 34 6.53 -9.27 14.55
CA SER A 34 5.83 -9.59 13.30
C SER A 34 6.82 -9.99 12.20
N ALA A 35 7.96 -9.31 12.10
CA ALA A 35 8.99 -9.65 11.13
C ALA A 35 9.56 -11.06 11.34
N LYS A 36 9.62 -11.56 12.58
CA LYS A 36 10.02 -12.96 12.84
C LYS A 36 8.99 -13.93 12.25
N GLN A 37 7.69 -13.64 12.40
CA GLN A 37 6.63 -14.46 11.83
C GLN A 37 6.61 -14.39 10.30
N PHE A 38 6.80 -13.21 9.73
CA PHE A 38 6.88 -13.02 8.27
C PHE A 38 8.09 -13.71 7.63
N ASN A 39 9.15 -13.98 8.38
CA ASN A 39 10.29 -14.78 7.92
C ASN A 39 10.15 -16.28 8.23
N ASN A 40 9.10 -16.70 8.93
CA ASN A 40 8.86 -18.09 9.28
C ASN A 40 8.23 -18.84 8.09
N ALA A 41 8.97 -19.79 7.51
CA ALA A 41 8.51 -20.60 6.39
C ALA A 41 7.25 -21.43 6.72
N GLU A 42 7.12 -21.92 7.96
CA GLU A 42 5.93 -22.65 8.41
C GLU A 42 4.71 -21.73 8.38
N PHE A 43 4.85 -20.50 8.87
CA PHE A 43 3.77 -19.53 8.86
C PHE A 43 3.35 -19.19 7.42
N LYS A 44 4.30 -18.91 6.53
CA LYS A 44 4.00 -18.67 5.10
C LYS A 44 3.28 -19.84 4.43
N GLN A 45 3.70 -21.07 4.74
CA GLN A 45 3.03 -22.27 4.23
C GLN A 45 1.58 -22.35 4.75
N LEU A 46 1.35 -22.06 6.03
CA LEU A 46 0.01 -22.03 6.61
C LEU A 46 -0.88 -20.98 5.92
N LEU A 47 -0.35 -19.80 5.60
CA LEU A 47 -1.08 -18.78 4.86
C LEU A 47 -1.51 -19.28 3.47
N SER A 48 -0.61 -19.90 2.71
CA SER A 48 -0.95 -20.44 1.39
C SER A 48 -1.97 -21.58 1.47
N VAL A 49 -1.87 -22.44 2.50
CA VAL A 49 -2.86 -23.50 2.75
C VAL A 49 -4.22 -22.89 3.10
N ALA A 50 -4.26 -21.86 3.95
CA ALA A 50 -5.51 -21.18 4.30
C ALA A 50 -6.17 -20.57 3.06
N HIS A 51 -5.43 -19.81 2.24
CA HIS A 51 -5.93 -19.24 1.00
C HIS A 51 -6.57 -20.30 0.09
N ARG A 52 -5.85 -21.40 -0.14
CA ARG A 52 -6.32 -22.49 -1.02
C ARG A 52 -7.53 -23.23 -0.48
N THR A 53 -7.68 -23.35 0.84
CA THR A 53 -8.71 -24.19 1.48
C THR A 53 -9.94 -23.41 1.90
N ARG A 54 -9.79 -22.14 2.28
CA ARG A 54 -10.86 -21.28 2.81
C ARG A 54 -11.25 -20.14 1.86
N GLY A 55 -10.40 -19.83 0.87
CA GLY A 55 -10.65 -18.80 -0.14
C GLY A 55 -10.02 -17.44 0.18
N PRO A 56 -10.35 -16.42 -0.63
CA PRO A 56 -9.85 -15.05 -0.46
C PRO A 56 -10.16 -14.47 0.93
N GLY A 57 -9.27 -13.66 1.49
CA GLY A 57 -9.42 -13.07 2.83
C GLY A 57 -8.87 -13.94 3.97
N SER A 58 -8.66 -15.24 3.74
CA SER A 58 -8.28 -16.16 4.82
C SER A 58 -6.81 -16.09 5.24
N SER A 59 -5.91 -15.63 4.37
CA SER A 59 -4.51 -15.38 4.72
C SER A 59 -4.40 -14.10 5.56
N GLU A 60 -5.17 -13.09 5.21
CA GLU A 60 -5.30 -11.83 5.93
C GLU A 60 -5.89 -12.06 7.32
N ASP A 61 -6.91 -12.92 7.45
CA ASP A 61 -7.46 -13.33 8.75
C ASP A 61 -6.40 -14.01 9.64
N MET A 62 -5.54 -14.84 9.04
CA MET A 62 -4.45 -15.49 9.78
C MET A 62 -3.37 -14.51 10.21
N VAL A 63 -2.99 -13.56 9.36
CA VAL A 63 -2.08 -12.47 9.72
C VAL A 63 -2.66 -11.62 10.83
N ASN A 64 -3.93 -11.22 10.73
CA ASN A 64 -4.65 -10.48 11.77
C ASN A 64 -4.68 -11.25 13.09
N GLY A 65 -4.94 -12.56 13.06
CA GLY A 65 -4.90 -13.42 14.25
C GLY A 65 -3.52 -13.41 14.91
N MET A 66 -2.47 -13.63 14.12
CA MET A 66 -1.08 -13.60 14.59
C MET A 66 -0.69 -12.22 15.16
N GLN A 67 -1.05 -11.12 14.50
CA GLN A 67 -0.78 -9.77 15.01
C GLN A 67 -1.50 -9.49 16.33
N LYS A 68 -2.75 -9.97 16.51
CA LYS A 68 -3.47 -9.87 17.79
C LYS A 68 -2.77 -10.64 18.91
N GLU A 69 -2.25 -11.83 18.63
CA GLU A 69 -1.48 -12.62 19.59
C GLU A 69 -0.18 -11.91 20.00
N ILE A 70 0.54 -11.31 19.04
CA ILE A 70 1.73 -10.50 19.33
C ILE A 70 1.37 -9.34 20.27
N PHE A 71 0.31 -8.57 19.97
CA PHE A 71 -0.12 -7.48 20.84
C PHE A 71 -0.46 -7.96 22.25
N GLN A 72 -1.17 -9.09 22.38
CA GLN A 72 -1.50 -9.66 23.68
C GLN A 72 -0.26 -10.05 24.48
N SER A 73 0.75 -10.64 23.83
CA SER A 73 2.03 -10.98 24.46
C SER A 73 2.78 -9.75 24.98
N MET A 74 2.49 -8.57 24.41
CA MET A 74 3.06 -7.28 24.81
C MET A 74 2.21 -6.54 25.85
N GLY A 75 1.16 -7.17 26.37
CA GLY A 75 0.24 -6.55 27.32
C GLY A 75 -0.76 -5.57 26.68
N ILE A 76 -1.02 -5.69 25.38
CA ILE A 76 -1.93 -4.83 24.62
C ILE A 76 -3.13 -5.68 24.15
N GLN A 77 -4.34 -5.16 24.26
CA GLN A 77 -5.50 -5.89 23.71
C GLN A 77 -5.39 -5.96 22.18
N GLY A 78 -5.49 -7.17 21.62
CA GLY A 78 -5.27 -7.44 20.19
C GLY A 78 -6.05 -6.51 19.25
N ASP A 79 -7.38 -6.45 19.37
CA ASP A 79 -8.20 -5.58 18.50
C ASP A 79 -7.89 -4.09 18.70
N PHE A 80 -7.55 -3.69 19.92
CA PHE A 80 -7.13 -2.31 20.18
C PHE A 80 -5.80 -2.00 19.47
N GLY A 81 -4.83 -2.91 19.52
CA GLY A 81 -3.55 -2.78 18.83
C GLY A 81 -3.70 -2.67 17.31
N ILE A 82 -4.49 -3.56 16.69
CA ILE A 82 -4.82 -3.49 15.25
C ILE A 82 -5.45 -2.12 14.91
N ASN A 83 -6.41 -1.67 15.71
CA ASN A 83 -7.04 -0.36 15.48
C ASN A 83 -6.05 0.80 15.61
N CYS A 84 -5.03 0.70 16.47
CA CYS A 84 -3.97 1.70 16.55
C CYS A 84 -3.11 1.75 15.28
N LEU A 85 -2.85 0.62 14.61
CA LEU A 85 -2.06 0.60 13.37
C LEU A 85 -2.65 1.52 12.29
N SER A 86 -3.99 1.53 12.16
CA SER A 86 -4.69 2.43 11.21
C SER A 86 -4.48 3.92 11.48
N LYS A 87 -4.08 4.30 12.70
CA LYS A 87 -3.90 5.69 13.15
C LYS A 87 -2.43 6.13 13.15
N VAL A 88 -1.49 5.22 12.89
CA VAL A 88 -0.05 5.49 12.93
C VAL A 88 0.33 6.66 12.05
N ASN A 89 -0.17 6.70 10.81
CA ASN A 89 0.03 7.82 9.89
C ASN A 89 -0.45 9.16 10.47
N GLN A 90 -1.60 9.18 11.14
CA GLN A 90 -2.17 10.41 11.67
C GLN A 90 -1.37 10.95 12.87
N VAL A 91 -0.84 10.05 13.70
CA VAL A 91 -0.17 10.43 14.95
C VAL A 91 1.32 10.70 14.74
N TYR A 92 1.99 9.95 13.85
CA TYR A 92 3.44 9.96 13.72
C TYR A 92 3.97 10.46 12.37
N ALA A 93 3.12 11.03 11.51
CA ALA A 93 3.51 11.54 10.18
C ALA A 93 4.75 12.46 10.17
N THR A 94 4.97 13.23 11.25
CA THR A 94 6.09 14.17 11.34
C THR A 94 7.44 13.51 11.61
N ASP A 95 7.47 12.25 12.04
CA ASP A 95 8.70 11.50 12.27
C ASP A 95 9.00 10.59 11.07
N ALA A 96 9.73 11.12 10.10
CA ALA A 96 10.09 10.40 8.88
C ALA A 96 10.88 9.10 9.15
N PHE A 97 11.70 9.05 10.21
CA PHE A 97 12.48 7.87 10.54
C PHE A 97 11.58 6.75 11.08
N PHE A 98 10.67 7.09 11.98
CA PHE A 98 9.68 6.15 12.48
C PHE A 98 8.73 5.69 11.37
N MET A 99 8.23 6.62 10.55
CA MET A 99 7.33 6.31 9.44
C MET A 99 7.97 5.37 8.42
N ARG A 100 9.28 5.50 8.16
CA ARG A 100 10.02 4.55 7.34
C ARG A 100 9.89 3.12 7.85
N HIS A 101 10.10 2.89 9.15
CA HIS A 101 9.97 1.56 9.74
C HIS A 101 8.55 1.02 9.69
N PHE A 102 7.54 1.88 9.86
CA PHE A 102 6.15 1.49 9.70
C PHE A 102 5.85 1.04 8.27
N TYR A 103 6.29 1.79 7.25
CA TYR A 103 6.10 1.40 5.85
C TYR A 103 6.89 0.15 5.46
N GLU A 104 8.10 -0.03 5.99
CA GLU A 104 8.87 -1.27 5.83
C GLU A 104 8.14 -2.48 6.42
N HIS A 105 7.43 -2.31 7.53
CA HIS A 105 6.60 -3.36 8.12
C HIS A 105 5.39 -3.68 7.26
N VAL A 106 4.63 -2.67 6.82
CA VAL A 106 3.46 -2.85 5.91
C VAL A 106 3.89 -3.54 4.61
N GLN A 107 5.00 -3.13 4.01
CA GLN A 107 5.50 -3.77 2.79
C GLN A 107 5.82 -5.25 2.99
N LYS A 108 6.36 -5.65 4.15
CA LYS A 108 6.64 -7.06 4.45
C LYS A 108 5.35 -7.87 4.62
N GLU A 109 4.34 -7.29 5.25
CA GLU A 109 3.02 -7.91 5.39
C GLU A 109 2.40 -8.18 4.02
N GLU A 110 2.35 -7.14 3.17
CA GLU A 110 1.85 -7.24 1.80
C GLU A 110 2.60 -8.32 0.99
N MET A 111 3.93 -8.36 1.09
CA MET A 111 4.73 -9.36 0.39
C MET A 111 4.43 -10.80 0.85
N VAL A 112 4.15 -11.00 2.13
CA VAL A 112 3.84 -12.33 2.67
C VAL A 112 2.44 -12.79 2.24
N LEU A 113 1.48 -11.87 2.15
CA LEU A 113 0.15 -12.12 1.61
C LEU A 113 0.22 -12.41 0.10
N ASP A 114 0.93 -11.59 -0.67
CA ASP A 114 1.18 -11.82 -2.09
C ASP A 114 1.78 -13.21 -2.35
N GLU A 115 2.77 -13.63 -1.54
CA GLU A 115 3.40 -14.94 -1.66
C GLU A 115 2.41 -16.09 -1.41
N ALA A 116 1.43 -15.89 -0.52
CA ALA A 116 0.43 -16.88 -0.17
C ALA A 116 -0.68 -17.01 -1.23
N GLU A 117 -1.07 -15.89 -1.83
CA GLU A 117 -2.24 -15.76 -2.70
C GLU A 117 -1.90 -15.91 -4.18
N MET A 118 -0.69 -15.52 -4.59
CA MET A 118 -0.30 -15.54 -5.99
C MET A 118 0.37 -16.86 -6.40
N PRO A 119 0.25 -17.27 -7.67
CA PRO A 119 1.10 -18.30 -8.23
C PRO A 119 2.58 -17.89 -8.16
N GLU A 120 3.48 -18.85 -7.89
CA GLU A 120 4.92 -18.60 -7.69
C GLU A 120 5.56 -17.77 -8.81
N ALA A 121 5.23 -18.06 -10.07
CA ALA A 121 5.76 -17.32 -11.21
C ALA A 121 5.33 -15.84 -11.21
N ALA A 122 4.08 -15.56 -10.84
CA ALA A 122 3.55 -14.20 -10.77
C ALA A 122 4.15 -13.45 -9.58
N PHE A 123 4.26 -14.11 -8.42
CA PHE A 123 4.94 -13.57 -7.24
C PHE A 123 6.40 -13.23 -7.54
N LYS A 124 7.16 -14.14 -8.14
CA LYS A 124 8.56 -13.92 -8.52
C LYS A 124 8.73 -12.74 -9.46
N SER A 125 7.86 -12.61 -10.47
CA SER A 125 7.87 -11.47 -11.37
C SER A 125 7.60 -10.15 -10.64
N LYS A 126 6.59 -10.11 -9.76
CA LYS A 126 6.26 -8.93 -8.96
C LYS A 126 7.43 -8.55 -8.03
N TYR A 127 8.02 -9.55 -7.38
CA TYR A 127 9.16 -9.36 -6.48
C TYR A 127 10.39 -8.83 -7.22
N ASP A 128 10.72 -9.39 -8.39
CA ASP A 128 11.84 -8.93 -9.20
C ASP A 128 11.64 -7.49 -9.68
N GLN A 129 10.42 -7.10 -10.06
CA GLN A 129 10.09 -5.73 -10.44
C GLN A 129 10.25 -4.76 -9.27
N LEU A 130 9.72 -5.11 -8.09
CA LEU A 130 9.86 -4.32 -6.86
C LEU A 130 11.34 -4.16 -6.47
N ASN A 131 12.13 -5.25 -6.55
CA ASN A 131 13.53 -5.21 -6.17
C ASN A 131 14.37 -4.37 -7.15
N ARG A 132 14.08 -4.43 -8.47
CA ARG A 132 14.70 -3.54 -9.46
C ARG A 132 14.37 -2.08 -9.18
N PHE A 133 13.10 -1.77 -8.96
CA PHE A 133 12.69 -0.39 -8.63
C PHE A 133 13.39 0.12 -7.37
N ARG A 134 13.49 -0.71 -6.32
CA ARG A 134 14.21 -0.35 -5.10
C ARG A 134 15.69 -0.06 -5.37
N THR A 135 16.38 -0.93 -6.10
CA THR A 135 17.79 -0.75 -6.46
C THR A 135 18.00 0.50 -7.31
N GLU A 136 17.11 0.78 -8.27
CA GLU A 136 17.17 2.01 -9.06
C GLU A 136 17.00 3.25 -8.17
N MET A 137 16.01 3.27 -7.29
CA MET A 137 15.81 4.38 -6.34
C MET A 137 17.02 4.59 -5.42
N GLU A 138 17.60 3.51 -4.89
CA GLU A 138 18.83 3.58 -4.08
C GLU A 138 20.00 4.15 -4.88
N ALA A 139 20.19 3.73 -6.13
CA ALA A 139 21.24 4.27 -6.99
C ALA A 139 21.03 5.76 -7.31
N ARG A 140 19.78 6.19 -7.56
CA ARG A 140 19.45 7.61 -7.78
C ARG A 140 19.72 8.44 -6.52
N MET A 141 19.34 7.94 -5.35
CA MET A 141 19.60 8.60 -4.06
C MET A 141 21.09 8.64 -3.72
N ALA A 142 21.85 7.61 -4.08
CA ALA A 142 23.31 7.63 -3.93
C ALA A 142 23.92 8.73 -4.81
N LYS A 143 23.48 8.85 -6.07
CA LYS A 143 23.96 9.87 -7.00
C LYS A 143 23.71 11.31 -6.50
N LEU A 144 22.58 11.54 -5.82
CA LEU A 144 22.23 12.85 -5.25
C LEU A 144 23.21 13.30 -4.14
N LYS A 145 23.80 12.37 -3.40
CA LYS A 145 24.66 12.71 -2.25
C LYS A 145 25.96 13.40 -2.67
N ASP A 146 26.41 13.16 -3.89
CA ASP A 146 27.69 13.67 -4.42
C ASP A 146 27.52 14.95 -5.28
N MET A 147 26.29 15.44 -5.44
CA MET A 147 25.94 16.59 -6.27
C MET A 147 25.79 17.88 -5.46
N THR A 148 26.06 19.03 -6.09
CA THR A 148 25.71 20.35 -5.51
C THR A 148 24.19 20.56 -5.45
N PRO A 149 23.67 21.49 -4.63
CA PRO A 149 22.22 21.76 -4.56
C PRO A 149 21.60 22.10 -5.93
N GLU A 150 22.31 22.83 -6.79
CA GLU A 150 21.86 23.17 -8.13
C GLU A 150 21.80 21.93 -9.04
N GLU A 151 22.80 21.06 -8.97
CA GLU A 151 22.87 19.81 -9.71
C GLU A 151 21.79 18.81 -9.24
N GLN A 152 21.56 18.74 -7.93
CA GLN A 152 20.49 17.94 -7.34
C GLN A 152 19.12 18.38 -7.88
N ASN A 153 18.86 19.68 -7.95
CA ASN A 153 17.58 20.19 -8.46
C ASN A 153 17.40 19.89 -9.96
N ALA A 154 18.45 20.05 -10.76
CA ALA A 154 18.43 19.70 -12.19
C ALA A 154 18.21 18.19 -12.41
N TYR A 155 18.89 17.36 -11.63
CA TYR A 155 18.76 15.90 -11.69
C TYR A 155 17.38 15.43 -11.24
N MET A 156 16.83 15.96 -10.14
CA MET A 156 15.48 15.64 -9.68
C MET A 156 14.43 16.04 -10.71
N SER A 157 14.57 17.21 -11.34
CA SER A 157 13.66 17.65 -12.41
C SER A 157 13.70 16.71 -13.63
N GLN A 158 14.87 16.15 -13.96
CA GLN A 158 14.98 15.12 -14.99
C GLN A 158 14.29 13.82 -14.55
N VAL A 159 14.55 13.35 -13.33
CA VAL A 159 13.94 12.13 -12.77
C VAL A 159 12.41 12.22 -12.74
N TYR A 160 11.84 13.37 -12.36
CA TYR A 160 10.40 13.59 -12.39
C TYR A 160 9.83 13.52 -13.81
N ARG A 161 10.51 14.10 -14.80
CA ARG A 161 10.09 13.99 -16.21
C ARG A 161 10.12 12.56 -16.71
N GLU A 162 11.15 11.79 -16.37
CA GLU A 162 11.23 10.37 -16.71
C GLU A 162 10.09 9.56 -16.07
N MET A 163 9.73 9.85 -14.82
CA MET A 163 8.64 9.17 -14.11
C MET A 163 7.27 9.48 -14.74
N ILE A 164 7.02 10.74 -15.11
CA ILE A 164 5.79 11.16 -15.81
C ILE A 164 5.72 10.53 -17.20
N ALA A 165 6.83 10.48 -17.93
CA ALA A 165 6.88 9.85 -19.25
C ALA A 165 6.66 8.33 -19.16
N ALA A 166 7.20 7.67 -18.13
CA ALA A 166 7.03 6.23 -17.91
C ALA A 166 5.62 5.85 -17.44
N SER A 167 4.94 6.72 -16.68
CA SER A 167 3.52 6.55 -16.36
C SER A 167 2.58 6.92 -17.52
N SER A 168 3.10 7.63 -18.52
CA SER A 168 2.44 7.98 -19.78
C SER A 168 2.91 7.06 -20.92
N GLY A 169 2.83 5.74 -20.75
CA GLY A 169 2.96 4.77 -21.85
C GLY A 169 1.83 4.91 -22.86
N PRO A 170 1.97 4.38 -24.10
CA PRO A 170 1.24 4.86 -25.28
C PRO A 170 -0.25 4.84 -25.02
N GLY A 171 -0.85 6.03 -24.96
CA GLY A 171 -2.28 6.16 -24.99
C GLY A 171 -2.80 5.39 -26.19
N GLU A 172 -3.68 4.42 -25.95
CA GLU A 172 -4.75 4.18 -26.90
C GLU A 172 -5.30 5.55 -27.28
N GLU A 173 -5.21 5.90 -28.55
CA GLU A 173 -5.91 7.03 -29.16
C GLU A 173 -7.42 6.81 -29.03
N CYS A 174 -7.93 6.93 -27.82
CA CYS A 174 -9.34 6.97 -27.53
C CYS A 174 -9.63 8.39 -27.07
N CYS A 175 -10.27 9.14 -27.98
CA CYS A 175 -10.90 10.45 -27.78
C CYS A 175 -10.04 11.66 -28.16
N SER A 176 -9.79 11.81 -29.46
CA SER A 176 -9.57 13.13 -30.06
C SER A 176 -10.35 13.25 -31.37
N HIS A 177 -11.66 13.02 -31.34
CA HIS A 177 -12.59 13.47 -32.38
C HIS A 177 -13.94 13.87 -31.76
N PRO A 178 -14.44 15.09 -31.98
CA PRO A 178 -15.67 15.60 -31.35
C PRO A 178 -16.97 15.15 -32.04
N GLN A 179 -16.99 14.00 -32.71
CA GLN A 179 -18.20 13.44 -33.31
C GLN A 179 -18.40 12.00 -32.86
N GLY A 180 -19.52 11.78 -32.17
CA GLY A 180 -19.80 10.58 -31.37
C GLY A 180 -19.76 9.25 -32.13
N CYS A 181 -19.34 8.21 -31.42
CA CYS A 181 -19.43 6.83 -31.86
C CYS A 181 -20.89 6.36 -31.83
N SER A 182 -21.60 6.49 -32.95
CA SER A 182 -22.75 5.64 -33.26
C SER A 182 -22.28 4.39 -33.99
N HIS A 183 -22.10 3.28 -33.26
CA HIS A 183 -22.08 1.96 -33.87
C HIS A 183 -23.31 1.17 -33.48
N ARG A 184 -24.28 1.20 -34.38
CA ARG A 184 -25.40 0.27 -34.51
C ARG A 184 -24.87 -1.03 -35.14
N PRO A 185 -25.09 -2.23 -34.57
CA PRO A 185 -24.79 -3.47 -35.27
C PRO A 185 -25.98 -3.86 -36.18
N PRO A 186 -25.76 -4.38 -37.39
CA PRO A 186 -26.80 -5.05 -38.15
C PRO A 186 -26.94 -6.49 -37.63
N GLY A 187 -28.17 -6.92 -37.40
CA GLY A 187 -28.51 -8.24 -36.87
C GLY A 187 -28.75 -9.33 -37.92
N GLY A 188 -28.87 -10.56 -37.40
CA GLY A 188 -29.47 -11.76 -38.00
C GLY A 188 -28.45 -12.84 -38.38
N GLY A 189 -28.48 -14.09 -37.91
CA GLY A 189 -29.40 -14.84 -37.05
C GLY A 189 -29.00 -16.32 -37.03
N GLY A 190 -29.40 -17.08 -36.00
CA GLY A 190 -29.32 -18.56 -35.94
C GLY A 190 -28.57 -19.12 -34.72
N GLY A 191 -29.29 -19.49 -33.65
CA GLY A 191 -28.75 -20.20 -32.47
C GLY A 191 -28.68 -21.73 -32.64
N PRO A 192 -28.80 -22.55 -31.58
CA PRO A 192 -28.59 -22.30 -30.15
C PRO A 192 -27.67 -23.36 -29.48
N SER A 193 -27.06 -23.06 -28.32
CA SER A 193 -26.81 -24.08 -27.29
C SER A 193 -26.46 -23.48 -25.92
N ALA A 194 -27.28 -23.84 -24.92
CA ALA A 194 -27.00 -24.12 -23.50
C ALA A 194 -25.86 -23.35 -22.78
N ALA A 195 -25.99 -22.83 -21.56
CA ALA A 195 -27.02 -22.90 -20.54
C ALA A 195 -26.81 -21.70 -19.60
N ALA A 196 -27.88 -20.93 -19.36
CA ALA A 196 -27.92 -19.96 -18.27
C ALA A 196 -28.69 -20.62 -17.11
N VAL A 197 -28.01 -20.82 -15.98
CA VAL A 197 -28.69 -21.11 -14.72
C VAL A 197 -28.77 -19.80 -13.95
N ALA A 198 -29.99 -19.32 -13.79
CA ALA A 198 -30.35 -18.17 -12.99
C ALA A 198 -30.07 -18.42 -11.51
N ALA A 199 -29.72 -17.36 -10.79
CA ALA A 199 -29.97 -17.28 -9.35
C ALA A 199 -30.49 -15.88 -9.02
N ALA A 200 -31.74 -15.86 -8.58
CA ALA A 200 -32.46 -14.72 -8.01
C ALA A 200 -32.05 -14.53 -6.52
N PRO A 201 -32.55 -13.48 -5.84
CA PRO A 201 -31.88 -12.77 -4.73
C PRO A 201 -32.24 -13.27 -3.31
N LEU A 202 -31.55 -12.73 -2.28
CA LEU A 202 -31.94 -12.43 -0.86
C LEU A 202 -30.72 -12.63 0.10
N PRO A 203 -30.73 -12.19 1.38
CA PRO A 203 -31.12 -10.94 2.06
C PRO A 203 -29.95 -10.38 2.96
N PRO A 204 -30.11 -9.32 3.77
CA PRO A 204 -29.01 -8.53 4.34
C PRO A 204 -28.57 -8.97 5.75
N GLY A 205 -27.28 -8.81 6.07
CA GLY A 205 -26.80 -8.72 7.45
C GLY A 205 -25.60 -9.59 7.81
N ALA A 206 -24.39 -9.11 7.53
CA ALA A 206 -23.19 -9.36 8.32
C ALA A 206 -22.13 -8.32 7.89
N GLN A 207 -21.95 -7.28 8.71
CA GLN A 207 -20.91 -6.29 8.50
C GLN A 207 -19.57 -6.92 8.90
N SER A 208 -18.74 -7.24 7.91
CA SER A 208 -17.32 -7.53 8.07
C SER A 208 -16.54 -6.20 8.16
N ALA A 209 -15.79 -6.04 9.25
CA ALA A 209 -14.86 -4.92 9.45
C ALA A 209 -13.68 -4.99 8.46
N PRO A 210 -13.07 -3.85 8.09
CA PRO A 210 -12.15 -3.82 6.95
C PRO A 210 -10.78 -4.39 7.32
N SER A 211 -10.31 -5.35 6.52
CA SER A 211 -8.88 -5.56 6.30
C SER A 211 -8.26 -4.25 5.85
N LEU A 212 -7.06 -3.92 6.35
CA LEU A 212 -6.26 -2.77 5.91
C LEU A 212 -5.66 -3.03 4.52
N ALA A 213 -6.46 -3.52 3.58
CA ALA A 213 -6.16 -3.41 2.16
C ALA A 213 -6.31 -1.92 1.83
N LEU A 214 -5.20 -1.25 1.59
CA LEU A 214 -5.20 0.10 1.04
C LEU A 214 -5.83 0.02 -0.34
N THR A 215 -7.14 0.26 -0.43
CA THR A 215 -7.77 0.57 -1.70
C THR A 215 -7.12 1.85 -2.21
N ALA A 216 -6.36 1.72 -3.30
CA ALA A 216 -5.98 2.86 -4.10
C ALA A 216 -7.27 3.62 -4.47
N PRO A 217 -7.28 4.97 -4.41
CA PRO A 217 -8.45 5.71 -4.82
C PRO A 217 -8.68 5.50 -6.32
N VAL A 218 -9.69 4.72 -6.68
CA VAL A 218 -10.36 4.83 -7.98
C VAL A 218 -11.14 6.14 -7.93
N ALA A 219 -10.48 7.21 -8.33
CA ALA A 219 -11.13 8.48 -8.62
C ALA A 219 -11.89 8.34 -9.95
N GLY A 220 -13.19 8.06 -9.86
CA GLY A 220 -14.15 8.48 -10.88
C GLY A 220 -14.30 10.02 -10.87
N PRO A 221 -14.71 10.63 -11.99
CA PRO A 221 -14.26 11.97 -12.38
C PRO A 221 -14.94 13.06 -11.55
N ALA A 222 -14.23 13.57 -10.55
CA ALA A 222 -14.50 14.90 -10.01
C ALA A 222 -13.75 15.90 -10.90
N ALA A 223 -14.49 16.88 -11.43
CA ALA A 223 -13.98 17.93 -12.31
C ALA A 223 -12.71 18.56 -11.72
N ALA A 224 -11.60 18.44 -12.46
CA ALA A 224 -10.34 19.07 -12.11
C ALA A 224 -10.52 20.60 -12.05
N PRO A 225 -9.95 21.31 -11.06
CA PRO A 225 -9.70 22.73 -11.21
C PRO A 225 -8.78 22.92 -12.42
N PRO A 226 -8.96 23.98 -13.22
CA PRO A 226 -8.20 24.15 -14.46
C PRO A 226 -6.70 24.15 -14.14
N ALA A 227 -5.97 23.24 -14.78
CA ALA A 227 -4.52 23.21 -14.73
C ALA A 227 -4.00 24.57 -15.22
N LEU A 228 -3.19 25.23 -14.40
CA LEU A 228 -2.48 26.45 -14.81
C LEU A 228 -1.70 26.12 -16.08
N SER A 229 -1.84 27.00 -17.08
CA SER A 229 -1.13 26.87 -18.35
C SER A 229 0.39 26.87 -18.14
N GLU A 230 1.13 26.31 -19.09
CA GLU A 230 2.60 26.23 -19.02
C GLU A 230 3.23 27.63 -18.81
N ASP A 231 2.63 28.66 -19.41
CA ASP A 231 3.02 30.06 -19.24
C ASP A 231 2.75 30.58 -17.81
N GLU A 232 1.65 30.17 -17.17
CA GLU A 232 1.34 30.56 -15.78
C GLU A 232 2.24 29.86 -14.76
N GLN A 233 2.64 28.61 -15.04
CA GLN A 233 3.59 27.88 -14.19
C GLN A 233 4.99 28.52 -14.27
N LEU A 234 5.45 28.88 -15.48
CA LEU A 234 6.72 29.58 -15.68
C LEU A 234 6.73 30.99 -15.04
N ALA A 235 5.58 31.70 -15.06
CA ALA A 235 5.43 32.99 -14.40
C ALA A 235 5.48 32.88 -12.86
N PHE A 236 4.86 31.84 -12.29
CA PHE A 236 4.89 31.56 -10.85
C PHE A 236 6.32 31.30 -10.35
N PHE A 237 7.11 30.48 -11.07
CA PHE A 237 8.50 30.22 -10.71
C PHE A 237 9.41 31.45 -10.91
N SER A 238 9.13 32.28 -11.90
CA SER A 238 9.84 33.54 -12.12
C SER A 238 9.56 34.58 -11.02
N SER A 239 8.36 34.56 -10.43
CA SER A 239 7.99 35.43 -9.29
C SER A 239 8.74 35.08 -8.00
N LEU A 240 9.17 33.81 -7.83
CA LEU A 240 9.96 33.37 -6.68
C LEU A 240 11.43 33.83 -6.76
N GLN A 241 11.96 34.02 -7.96
CA GLN A 241 13.33 34.53 -8.17
C GLN A 241 13.45 36.06 -7.97
N GLY A 242 12.35 36.81 -8.07
CA GLY A 242 12.34 38.27 -7.86
C GLY A 242 12.40 38.73 -6.40
N ALA A 243 12.19 37.83 -5.42
CA ALA A 243 12.11 38.20 -4.01
C ALA A 243 13.48 38.24 -3.28
N GLY A 244 14.57 37.88 -3.97
CA GLY A 244 15.92 37.75 -3.37
C GLY A 244 16.90 38.90 -3.63
N ALA A 245 16.57 39.90 -4.44
CA ALA A 245 17.51 40.95 -4.85
C ALA A 245 16.98 42.36 -4.53
N GLY A 246 17.19 42.83 -3.30
CA GLY A 246 17.01 44.24 -2.99
C GLY A 246 17.00 44.57 -1.50
N GLY A 247 18.17 44.92 -0.94
CA GLY A 247 18.18 45.58 0.36
C GLY A 247 19.51 45.59 1.13
N SER A 248 20.61 46.05 0.52
CA SER A 248 21.68 46.66 1.32
C SER A 248 21.27 48.08 1.70
N ARG A 249 21.26 48.39 2.99
CA ARG A 249 21.80 49.62 3.58
C ARG A 249 22.05 49.42 5.06
#